data_AF-A0A920DYS5-F1
#
_entry.id   AF-A0A920DYS5-F1
#
_cell.length_a   1.000
_cell.length_b   1.000
_cell.length_c   1.000
_cell.angle_alpha   90.00
_cell.angle_beta   90.00
_cell.angle_gamma   90.00
#
_symmetry.space_group_name_H-M   'P 1'
#
loop_
_entity.id
_entity.type
_entity.pdbx_description
1 polymer ?
#
loop_
_entity_poly.entity_id
_entity_poly.type
_entity_poly.pdbx_seq_one_letter_code
_entity_poly.pdbx_strand_id
1 'polypeptide(L)'
;MLNQDNNKVFVLSDYGKGTLMDTKLIIRRAKAKGKIILIDPKGKDFSKYVGADLITPNLNEFMEVVGKIASEKELTKKGKNLIKSLKLNALLITRGPDGMTLLENKNKKIIRTDFPTQARDVFDVSGAGDTVIASVASGLAADFTLEESIRLANIAAGIVVGKLGTASVYLDEIRPHYEKRIPYLNLEGARSLVELFRERNQKIVFTNGCFDILHAGHVEYLEAAKSKGDKLIVGINSDRSVSQLKGSKRPINKLIHRAKVLGSLRCVDEVVMFDEETPIKLIKSLKPDFLVKGGDYKVQDIVGYDVVSKYGGSVITIPLIKGLSTTKILNQGD
;
A
#
# COMPACT_ATOMS: atom_id res chain seq x y z
N MET A 1 -20.03 2.52 31.46
CA MET A 1 -19.32 1.62 30.53
C MET A 1 -18.32 2.42 29.71
N LEU A 2 -17.05 2.50 30.10
CA LEU A 2 -15.97 3.17 29.35
C LEU A 2 -14.72 2.27 29.33
N ASN A 3 -14.87 1.01 28.92
CA ASN A 3 -13.82 -0.01 29.03
C ASN A 3 -13.71 -0.89 27.78
N GLN A 4 -13.72 -0.29 26.60
CA GLN A 4 -13.28 -0.94 25.36
C GLN A 4 -12.39 0.01 24.55
N ASP A 5 -11.23 0.36 25.11
CA ASP A 5 -10.22 1.10 24.35
C ASP A 5 -9.39 0.09 23.54
N ASN A 6 -9.91 -0.31 22.37
CA ASN A 6 -9.32 -1.29 21.45
C ASN A 6 -8.05 -0.78 20.73
N ASN A 7 -7.67 0.48 20.92
CA ASN A 7 -6.52 1.06 20.24
C ASN A 7 -5.21 0.42 20.73
N LYS A 8 -4.43 -0.23 19.87
CA LYS A 8 -3.15 -0.87 20.23
C LYS A 8 -1.99 0.14 20.34
N VAL A 9 -2.05 1.22 19.54
CA VAL A 9 -0.96 2.19 19.37
C VAL A 9 -1.47 3.59 19.67
N PHE A 10 -0.66 4.39 20.37
CA PHE A 10 -0.90 5.81 20.65
C PHE A 10 0.21 6.64 20.01
N VAL A 11 -0.17 7.66 19.23
CA VAL A 11 0.75 8.63 18.64
C VAL A 11 0.65 9.94 19.41
N LEU A 12 1.76 10.41 19.96
CA LEU A 12 1.87 11.72 20.59
C LEU A 12 2.65 12.63 19.64
N SER A 13 1.93 13.41 18.84
CA SER A 13 2.53 14.39 17.95
C SER A 13 2.68 15.73 18.68
N ASP A 14 3.92 16.06 19.05
CA ASP A 14 4.24 17.28 19.78
C ASP A 14 4.62 18.39 18.80
N TYR A 15 3.90 19.50 18.86
CA TYR A 15 4.19 20.70 18.07
C TYR A 15 4.75 21.85 18.94
N GLY A 16 4.98 21.60 20.23
CA GLY A 16 5.43 22.63 21.18
C GLY A 16 4.36 23.71 21.45
N LYS A 17 3.08 23.38 21.29
CA LYS A 17 1.95 24.32 21.43
C LYS A 17 1.20 24.23 22.76
N GLY A 18 1.70 23.41 23.70
CA GLY A 18 1.16 23.32 25.06
C GLY A 18 0.08 22.26 25.28
N THR A 19 -0.36 21.49 24.28
CA THR A 19 -1.32 20.39 24.50
C THR A 19 -0.69 19.22 25.27
N LEU A 20 0.58 18.93 25.03
CA LEU A 20 1.33 17.83 25.65
C LEU A 20 2.19 18.34 26.82
N MET A 21 1.59 18.98 27.83
CA MET A 21 2.34 19.52 28.98
C MET A 21 2.89 18.43 29.91
N ASP A 22 2.13 17.35 30.14
CA ASP A 22 2.54 16.23 31.00
C ASP A 22 2.64 14.92 30.22
N THR A 23 3.54 14.91 29.23
CA THR A 23 3.77 13.74 28.37
C THR A 23 4.23 12.53 29.18
N LYS A 24 4.97 12.73 30.29
CA LYS A 24 5.41 11.64 31.18
C LYS A 24 4.23 10.91 31.80
N LEU A 25 3.21 11.63 32.28
CA LEU A 25 2.00 11.01 32.83
C LEU A 25 1.21 10.26 31.76
N ILE A 26 1.07 10.83 30.56
CA ILE A 26 0.39 10.19 29.42
C ILE A 26 1.10 8.88 29.07
N ILE A 27 2.42 8.91 28.90
CA ILE A 27 3.24 7.74 28.61
C ILE A 27 3.03 6.67 29.68
N ARG A 28 3.18 7.03 30.96
CA ARG A 28 3.03 6.09 32.07
C ARG A 28 1.66 5.41 32.08
N ARG A 29 0.57 6.17 31.88
CA ARG A 29 -0.80 5.63 31.88
C ARG A 29 -1.08 4.74 30.67
N ALA A 30 -0.59 5.10 29.48
CA ALA A 30 -0.73 4.28 28.29
C ALA A 30 0.08 2.98 28.40
N LYS A 31 1.32 3.02 28.91
CA LYS A 31 2.13 1.82 29.17
C LYS A 31 1.47 0.88 30.18
N ALA A 32 0.86 1.42 31.25
CA ALA A 32 0.13 0.62 32.24
C ALA A 32 -1.07 -0.15 31.62
N LYS A 33 -1.56 0.29 30.46
CA LYS A 33 -2.61 -0.38 29.68
C LYS A 33 -2.05 -1.24 28.53
N GLY A 34 -0.74 -1.50 28.49
CA GLY A 34 -0.08 -2.31 27.46
C GLY A 34 -0.08 -1.67 26.07
N LYS A 35 -0.21 -0.34 25.97
CA LYS A 35 -0.24 0.37 24.68
C LYS A 35 1.18 0.62 24.17
N ILE A 36 1.33 0.58 22.84
CA ILE A 36 2.55 1.00 22.14
C ILE A 36 2.53 2.51 21.97
N ILE A 37 3.61 3.21 22.31
CA ILE A 37 3.65 4.67 22.30
C ILE A 37 4.70 5.17 21.32
N LEU A 38 4.23 5.88 20.29
CA LEU A 38 5.07 6.55 19.30
C LEU A 38 5.01 8.06 19.54
N ILE A 39 6.14 8.74 19.38
CA ILE A 39 6.24 10.18 19.60
C ILE A 39 6.89 10.83 18.40
N ASP A 40 6.22 11.84 17.85
CA ASP A 40 6.82 12.82 16.96
C ASP A 40 7.27 14.01 17.81
N PRO A 41 8.58 14.18 18.03
CA PRO A 41 9.08 15.02 19.12
C PRO A 41 9.19 16.50 18.71
N LYS A 42 9.21 17.38 19.73
CA LYS A 42 9.55 18.80 19.53
C LYS A 42 10.39 19.38 20.64
N GLY A 43 11.28 20.28 20.24
CA GLY A 43 12.14 21.08 21.09
C GLY A 43 13.49 20.42 21.33
N LYS A 44 14.27 21.00 22.24
CA LYS A 44 15.67 20.64 22.49
C LYS A 44 15.86 19.68 23.67
N ASP A 45 14.79 19.38 24.39
CA ASP A 45 14.79 18.45 25.52
C ASP A 45 13.77 17.33 25.31
N PHE A 46 14.28 16.11 25.15
CA PHE A 46 13.47 14.90 25.00
C PHE A 46 13.27 14.15 26.32
N SER A 47 13.74 14.67 27.46
CA SER A 47 13.55 14.05 28.78
C SER A 47 12.08 13.84 29.15
N LYS A 48 11.18 14.66 28.60
CA LYS A 48 9.72 14.53 28.71
C LYS A 48 9.15 13.26 28.05
N TYR A 49 9.91 12.60 27.18
CA TYR A 49 9.49 11.42 26.42
C TYR A 49 10.00 10.09 27.00
N VAL A 50 10.55 10.12 28.22
CA VAL A 50 11.08 8.92 28.88
C VAL A 50 10.05 7.79 28.97
N GLY A 51 10.45 6.58 28.54
CA GLY A 51 9.63 5.37 28.59
C GLY A 51 8.72 5.14 27.38
N ALA A 52 8.79 5.97 26.34
CA ALA A 52 8.12 5.74 25.07
C ALA A 52 8.72 4.54 24.31
N ASP A 53 7.95 3.92 23.41
CA ASP A 53 8.42 2.78 22.62
C ASP A 53 9.25 3.25 21.41
N LEU A 54 8.79 4.29 20.71
CA LEU A 54 9.49 4.88 19.56
C LEU A 54 9.43 6.41 19.61
N ILE A 55 10.54 7.07 19.27
CA ILE A 55 10.56 8.49 18.93
C ILE A 55 11.07 8.64 17.49
N THR A 56 10.48 9.57 16.73
CA THR A 56 10.75 9.76 15.29
C THR A 56 11.31 11.15 14.94
N PRO A 57 12.42 11.63 15.53
CA PRO A 57 12.95 12.96 15.18
C PRO A 57 13.47 12.99 13.74
N ASN A 58 13.42 14.15 13.11
CA ASN A 58 14.30 14.39 11.96
C ASN A 58 15.76 14.60 12.40
N LEU A 59 16.69 14.56 11.44
CA LEU A 59 18.13 14.68 11.73
C LEU A 59 18.47 15.99 12.47
N ASN A 60 17.81 17.10 12.15
CA ASN A 60 18.05 18.38 12.82
C ASN A 60 17.57 18.35 14.28
N GLU A 61 16.34 17.89 14.53
CA GLU A 61 15.78 17.72 15.89
C GLU A 61 16.64 16.77 16.72
N PHE A 62 17.14 15.69 16.11
CA PHE A 62 18.08 14.80 16.77
C PHE A 62 19.38 15.52 17.15
N MET A 63 20.00 16.25 16.22
CA MET A 63 21.24 17.02 16.47
C MET A 63 21.06 18.14 17.49
N GLU A 64 19.89 18.75 17.59
CA GLU A 64 19.60 19.75 18.63
C GLU A 64 19.68 19.15 20.04
N VAL A 65 19.32 17.87 20.19
CA VAL A 65 19.33 17.15 21.47
C VAL A 65 20.71 16.54 21.78
N VAL A 66 21.36 15.94 20.78
CA VAL A 66 22.62 15.18 21.00
C VAL A 66 23.89 15.94 20.60
N GLY A 67 23.75 17.15 20.09
CA GLY A 67 24.82 17.98 19.52
C GLY A 67 25.27 17.52 18.13
N LYS A 68 26.23 18.25 17.54
CA LYS A 68 26.77 18.02 16.19
C LYS A 68 27.21 16.58 15.95
N ILE A 69 27.02 16.07 14.73
CA ILE A 69 27.37 14.70 14.33
C ILE A 69 28.37 14.79 13.18
N ALA A 70 29.56 14.19 13.33
CA ALA A 70 30.60 14.21 12.30
C ALA A 70 30.68 12.91 11.47
N SER A 71 30.01 11.82 11.89
CA SER A 71 30.05 10.55 11.17
C SER A 71 28.87 9.62 11.52
N GLU A 72 28.64 8.60 10.69
CA GLU A 72 27.67 7.53 10.93
C GLU A 72 27.92 6.76 12.23
N LYS A 73 29.19 6.57 12.58
CA LYS A 73 29.60 5.93 13.85
C LYS A 73 29.18 6.79 15.05
N GLU A 74 29.35 8.11 14.93
CA GLU A 74 28.92 9.06 15.97
C GLU A 74 27.41 9.14 16.07
N LEU A 75 26.68 9.21 14.96
CA LEU A 75 25.21 9.15 14.92
C LEU A 75 24.70 7.92 15.68
N THR A 76 25.26 6.75 15.36
CA THR A 76 24.91 5.48 16.01
C THR A 76 25.23 5.50 17.50
N LYS A 77 26.40 6.01 17.89
CA LYS A 77 26.82 6.09 19.31
C LYS A 77 25.89 7.02 20.10
N LYS A 78 25.60 8.21 19.58
CA LYS A 78 24.73 9.19 20.23
C LYS A 78 23.28 8.70 20.31
N GLY A 79 22.78 8.07 19.26
CA GLY A 79 21.44 7.48 19.28
C GLY A 79 21.31 6.33 20.29
N LYS A 80 22.34 5.47 20.41
CA LYS A 80 22.41 4.44 21.46
C LYS A 80 22.37 5.03 22.87
N ASN A 81 23.07 6.14 23.09
CA ASN A 81 23.05 6.83 24.38
C ASN A 81 21.67 7.43 24.67
N LEU A 82 21.03 8.04 23.66
CA LEU A 82 19.69 8.61 23.81
C LEU A 82 18.65 7.53 24.17
N ILE A 83 18.65 6.40 23.45
CA ILE A 83 17.79 5.23 23.75
C ILE A 83 17.96 4.79 25.22
N LYS A 84 19.20 4.67 25.71
CA LYS A 84 19.45 4.27 27.10
C LYS A 84 18.95 5.32 28.11
N SER A 85 19.23 6.60 27.85
CA SER A 85 18.85 7.69 28.75
C SER A 85 17.33 7.86 28.89
N LEU A 86 16.60 7.71 27.77
CA LEU A 86 15.16 7.84 27.71
C LEU A 86 14.42 6.51 27.89
N LYS A 87 15.15 5.39 28.05
CA LYS A 87 14.59 4.04 28.18
C LYS A 87 13.64 3.68 27.03
N LEU A 88 14.06 3.97 25.80
CA LEU A 88 13.27 3.70 24.59
C LEU A 88 13.45 2.24 24.14
N ASN A 89 12.45 1.71 23.42
CA ASN A 89 12.65 0.47 22.66
C ASN A 89 13.36 0.75 21.34
N ALA A 90 13.01 1.86 20.68
CA ALA A 90 13.59 2.24 19.40
C ALA A 90 13.67 3.77 19.22
N LEU A 91 14.57 4.18 18.31
CA LEU A 91 14.72 5.54 17.80
C LEU A 91 14.77 5.47 16.27
N LEU A 92 13.87 6.16 15.59
CA LEU A 92 13.84 6.25 14.13
C LEU A 92 14.21 7.67 13.71
N ILE A 93 15.40 7.86 13.16
CA ILE A 93 15.85 9.17 12.70
C ILE A 93 15.50 9.31 11.23
N THR A 94 14.65 10.28 10.88
CA THR A 94 14.38 10.62 9.48
C THR A 94 15.47 11.53 8.93
N ARG A 95 15.98 11.22 7.74
CA ARG A 95 17.19 11.81 7.16
C ARG A 95 16.98 12.42 5.78
N GLY A 96 15.72 12.75 5.45
CA GLY A 96 15.37 13.33 4.15
C GLY A 96 15.85 12.45 2.99
N PRO A 97 16.71 12.94 2.07
CA PRO A 97 17.19 12.17 0.92
C PRO A 97 17.94 10.88 1.28
N ASP A 98 18.58 10.79 2.44
CA ASP A 98 19.26 9.55 2.89
C ASP A 98 18.27 8.47 3.35
N GLY A 99 16.97 8.78 3.42
CA GLY A 99 15.93 7.89 3.93
C GLY A 99 15.81 7.95 5.46
N MET A 100 15.91 6.80 6.13
CA MET A 100 15.72 6.70 7.59
C MET A 100 16.72 5.73 8.23
N THR A 101 17.12 6.02 9.47
CA THR A 101 17.95 5.13 10.29
C THR A 101 17.18 4.70 11.54
N LEU A 102 16.95 3.39 11.71
CA LEU A 102 16.40 2.79 12.91
C LEU A 102 17.53 2.33 13.83
N LEU A 103 17.42 2.68 15.10
CA LEU A 103 18.18 2.08 16.19
C LEU A 103 17.19 1.38 17.13
N GLU A 104 17.25 0.06 17.22
CA GLU A 104 16.27 -0.75 17.95
C GLU A 104 16.98 -1.62 19.01
N ASN A 105 16.44 -1.62 20.23
CA ASN A 105 16.92 -2.44 21.33
C ASN A 105 16.31 -3.85 21.26
N LYS A 106 17.04 -4.80 20.65
CA LYS A 106 16.68 -6.23 20.63
C LYS A 106 17.53 -6.99 21.63
N ASN A 107 16.92 -7.60 22.65
CA ASN A 107 17.60 -8.47 23.63
C ASN A 107 18.85 -7.82 24.27
N LYS A 108 18.72 -6.58 24.78
CA LYS A 108 19.81 -5.78 25.39
C LYS A 108 20.90 -5.32 24.41
N LYS A 109 20.76 -5.57 23.12
CA LYS A 109 21.66 -5.07 22.07
C LYS A 109 20.92 -4.09 21.17
N ILE A 110 21.50 -2.90 21.00
CA ILE A 110 20.96 -1.91 20.08
C ILE A 110 21.52 -2.16 18.68
N ILE A 111 20.64 -2.54 17.77
CA ILE A 111 20.90 -2.86 16.36
C ILE A 111 20.54 -1.64 15.51
N ARG A 112 21.35 -1.37 14.48
CA ARG A 112 21.10 -0.33 13.49
C ARG A 112 20.59 -0.97 12.20
N THR A 113 19.54 -0.39 11.62
CA THR A 113 19.03 -0.73 10.29
C THR A 113 18.78 0.57 9.53
N ASP A 114 19.26 0.64 8.30
CA ASP A 114 19.07 1.81 7.43
C ASP A 114 18.06 1.48 6.32
N PHE A 115 17.18 2.44 6.02
CA PHE A 115 16.13 2.36 5.02
C PHE A 115 16.37 3.49 4.02
N PRO A 116 17.06 3.24 2.89
CA PRO A 116 17.34 4.28 1.90
C PRO A 116 16.03 4.80 1.28
N THR A 117 15.99 6.08 0.91
CA THR A 117 14.79 6.64 0.27
C THR A 117 14.42 5.89 -1.01
N GLN A 118 13.12 5.78 -1.27
CA GLN A 118 12.62 5.33 -2.58
C GLN A 118 12.14 6.49 -3.47
N ALA A 119 12.15 7.73 -2.94
CA ALA A 119 11.76 8.90 -3.70
C ALA A 119 12.74 9.16 -4.86
N ARG A 120 12.20 9.37 -6.06
CA ARG A 120 12.99 9.80 -7.24
C ARG A 120 12.81 11.28 -7.53
N ASP A 121 11.60 11.81 -7.33
CA ASP A 121 11.24 13.21 -7.56
C ASP A 121 10.68 13.83 -6.27
N VAL A 122 11.30 14.89 -5.77
CA VAL A 122 10.90 15.61 -4.55
C VAL A 122 10.32 16.95 -4.96
N PHE A 123 9.04 17.18 -4.68
CA PHE A 123 8.32 18.41 -4.97
C PHE A 123 8.10 19.24 -3.69
N ASP A 124 7.54 18.63 -2.64
CA ASP A 124 7.26 19.29 -1.36
C ASP A 124 7.54 18.32 -0.21
N VAL A 125 8.25 18.77 0.83
CA VAL A 125 8.59 17.92 1.99
C VAL A 125 7.61 18.07 3.16
N SER A 126 6.61 18.93 3.00
CA SER A 126 5.58 19.22 4.01
C SER A 126 4.75 17.96 4.32
N GLY A 127 4.61 17.62 5.59
CA GLY A 127 3.80 16.45 6.03
C GLY A 127 4.49 15.08 5.88
N ALA A 128 5.75 15.02 5.43
CA ALA A 128 6.48 13.76 5.35
C ALA A 128 6.69 13.11 6.73
N GLY A 129 6.98 13.90 7.77
CA GLY A 129 7.12 13.41 9.15
C GLY A 129 5.82 12.81 9.69
N ASP A 130 4.69 13.51 9.51
CA ASP A 130 3.36 13.01 9.88
C ASP A 130 3.03 11.70 9.15
N THR A 131 3.34 11.63 7.85
CA THR A 131 3.15 10.42 7.04
C THR A 131 3.98 9.25 7.57
N VAL A 132 5.22 9.50 7.98
CA VAL A 132 6.10 8.46 8.56
C VAL A 132 5.50 7.91 9.85
N ILE A 133 5.19 8.76 10.83
CA ILE A 133 4.71 8.28 12.13
C ILE A 133 3.33 7.63 12.02
N ALA A 134 2.43 8.18 11.20
CA ALA A 134 1.11 7.59 10.95
C ALA A 134 1.22 6.22 10.27
N SER A 135 2.13 6.07 9.31
CA SER A 135 2.38 4.79 8.62
C SER A 135 2.96 3.74 9.56
N VAL A 136 3.93 4.11 10.40
CA VAL A 136 4.49 3.21 11.42
C VAL A 136 3.40 2.80 12.42
N ALA A 137 2.58 3.74 12.88
CA ALA A 137 1.47 3.47 13.79
C ALA A 137 0.46 2.49 13.18
N SER A 138 0.11 2.69 11.91
CA SER A 138 -0.84 1.85 11.18
C SER A 138 -0.32 0.43 11.00
N GLY A 139 0.96 0.28 10.62
CA GLY A 139 1.60 -1.04 10.49
C GLY A 139 1.60 -1.81 11.82
N LEU A 140 2.03 -1.16 12.91
CA LEU A 140 2.04 -1.77 14.24
C LEU A 140 0.64 -2.13 14.74
N ALA A 141 -0.38 -1.31 14.45
CA ALA A 141 -1.77 -1.62 14.80
C ALA A 141 -2.30 -2.83 14.02
N ALA A 142 -1.80 -3.04 12.80
CA ALA A 142 -2.07 -4.19 11.93
C ALA A 142 -1.14 -5.40 12.21
N ASP A 143 -0.45 -5.41 13.35
CA ASP A 143 0.45 -6.49 13.80
C ASP A 143 1.69 -6.72 12.90
N PHE A 144 2.07 -5.73 12.09
CA PHE A 144 3.35 -5.79 11.37
C PHE A 144 4.50 -5.62 12.34
N THR A 145 5.66 -6.19 12.01
CA THR A 145 6.89 -5.88 12.77
C THR A 145 7.24 -4.39 12.63
N LEU A 146 8.03 -3.87 13.56
CA LEU A 146 8.51 -2.48 13.49
C LEU A 146 9.28 -2.22 12.18
N GLU A 147 10.10 -3.18 11.75
CA GLU A 147 10.85 -3.09 10.50
C GLU A 147 9.92 -3.04 9.27
N GLU A 148 8.91 -3.90 9.19
CA GLU A 148 7.92 -3.88 8.11
C GLU A 148 7.12 -2.57 8.09
N SER A 149 6.75 -2.07 9.27
CA SER A 149 6.05 -0.80 9.44
C SER A 149 6.89 0.39 8.96
N ILE A 150 8.20 0.37 9.22
CA ILE A 150 9.13 1.42 8.74
C ILE A 150 9.37 1.31 7.24
N ARG A 151 9.43 0.09 6.66
CA ARG A 151 9.50 -0.08 5.19
C ARG A 151 8.28 0.53 4.52
N LEU A 152 7.09 0.30 5.07
CA LEU A 152 5.86 0.91 4.59
C LEU A 152 5.90 2.44 4.72
N ALA A 153 6.35 2.95 5.87
CA ALA A 153 6.50 4.39 6.09
C ALA A 153 7.52 5.04 5.15
N ASN A 154 8.59 4.35 4.78
CA ASN A 154 9.61 4.83 3.85
C ASN A 154 9.05 4.98 2.43
N ILE A 155 8.26 4.00 1.99
CA ILE A 155 7.54 4.06 0.72
C ILE A 155 6.53 5.22 0.75
N ALA A 156 5.72 5.30 1.80
CA ALA A 156 4.70 6.34 1.94
C ALA A 156 5.32 7.74 1.94
N ALA A 157 6.40 7.95 2.70
CA ALA A 157 7.15 9.20 2.70
C ALA A 157 7.70 9.52 1.30
N GLY A 158 8.23 8.53 0.59
CA GLY A 158 8.73 8.73 -0.78
C GLY A 158 7.66 9.12 -1.78
N ILE A 159 6.43 8.65 -1.60
CA ILE A 159 5.28 9.03 -2.44
C ILE A 159 4.77 10.43 -2.07
N VAL A 160 4.63 10.73 -0.77
CA VAL A 160 4.05 12.00 -0.32
C VAL A 160 4.91 13.19 -0.72
N VAL A 161 6.24 13.04 -0.69
CA VAL A 161 7.13 14.13 -1.09
C VAL A 161 7.05 14.48 -2.58
N GLY A 162 6.45 13.59 -3.38
CA GLY A 162 6.13 13.82 -4.78
C GLY A 162 4.83 14.58 -5.02
N LYS A 163 4.07 14.91 -3.97
CA LYS A 163 2.77 15.59 -4.02
C LYS A 163 2.88 17.02 -3.48
N LEU A 164 1.91 17.87 -3.82
CA LEU A 164 1.83 19.25 -3.33
C LEU A 164 1.12 19.32 -1.98
N GLY A 165 1.71 20.05 -1.01
CA GLY A 165 1.13 20.32 0.30
C GLY A 165 1.08 19.10 1.22
N THR A 166 0.22 19.14 2.24
CA THR A 166 0.01 18.06 3.22
C THR A 166 -0.88 16.95 2.65
N ALA A 167 -0.49 16.42 1.49
CA ALA A 167 -1.20 15.33 0.85
C ALA A 167 -1.12 14.05 1.69
N SER A 168 -2.11 13.18 1.56
CA SER A 168 -2.07 11.83 2.16
C SER A 168 -1.61 10.79 1.14
N VAL A 169 -1.16 9.66 1.65
CA VAL A 169 -0.79 8.49 0.82
C VAL A 169 -1.71 7.34 1.14
N TYR A 170 -2.13 6.67 0.08
CA TYR A 170 -3.09 5.59 0.17
C TYR A 170 -2.47 4.23 -0.11
N LEU A 171 -3.14 3.16 0.36
CA LEU A 171 -2.65 1.79 0.23
C LEU A 171 -2.43 1.38 -1.24
N ASP A 172 -3.29 1.84 -2.16
CA ASP A 172 -3.16 1.57 -3.60
C ASP A 172 -1.92 2.22 -4.22
N GLU A 173 -1.45 3.32 -3.64
CA GLU A 173 -0.22 4.00 -4.06
C GLU A 173 1.02 3.36 -3.44
N ILE A 174 0.96 2.87 -2.21
CA ILE A 174 2.08 2.21 -1.52
C ILE A 174 2.37 0.83 -2.11
N ARG A 175 1.31 0.06 -2.33
CA ARG A 175 1.39 -1.38 -2.64
C ARG A 175 2.18 -1.73 -3.92
N PRO A 176 2.21 -0.92 -4.99
CA PRO A 176 3.11 -1.13 -6.13
C PRO A 176 4.60 -1.16 -5.77
N HIS A 177 5.00 -0.49 -4.68
CA HIS A 177 6.40 -0.34 -4.28
C HIS A 177 6.85 -1.34 -3.18
N TYR A 178 5.97 -2.24 -2.74
CA TYR A 178 6.28 -3.21 -1.69
C TYR A 178 6.86 -4.52 -2.26
N GLU A 179 8.12 -4.83 -1.94
CA GLU A 179 8.96 -5.85 -2.62
C GLU A 179 8.49 -7.31 -2.52
N LYS A 180 7.59 -7.66 -1.58
CA LYS A 180 7.12 -9.05 -1.35
C LYS A 180 5.74 -9.34 -1.95
N ARG A 181 5.51 -8.95 -3.20
CA ARG A 181 4.15 -8.95 -3.77
C ARG A 181 3.76 -10.24 -4.49
N ILE A 182 2.61 -10.80 -4.09
CA ILE A 182 1.75 -11.57 -4.99
C ILE A 182 1.08 -10.55 -5.94
N PRO A 183 1.30 -10.61 -7.26
CA PRO A 183 0.90 -9.60 -8.25
C PRO A 183 -0.62 -9.56 -8.52
N TYR A 184 -1.43 -10.14 -7.63
CA TYR A 184 -2.88 -10.14 -7.70
C TYR A 184 -3.47 -10.16 -6.28
N LEU A 185 -4.72 -9.70 -6.16
CA LEU A 185 -5.52 -9.80 -4.94
C LEU A 185 -6.44 -11.02 -4.99
N ASN A 186 -6.81 -11.52 -3.82
CA ASN A 186 -8.00 -12.36 -3.66
C ASN A 186 -9.27 -11.48 -3.55
N LEU A 187 -10.43 -12.11 -3.43
CA LEU A 187 -11.71 -11.40 -3.35
C LEU A 187 -11.81 -10.44 -2.16
N GLU A 188 -11.28 -10.82 -1.00
CA GLU A 188 -11.32 -10.00 0.21
C GLU A 188 -10.47 -8.74 0.05
N GLY A 189 -9.21 -8.89 -0.38
CA GLY A 189 -8.33 -7.75 -0.65
C GLY A 189 -8.88 -6.84 -1.75
N ALA A 190 -9.51 -7.41 -2.78
CA ALA A 190 -10.15 -6.64 -3.84
C ALA A 190 -11.35 -5.83 -3.32
N ARG A 191 -12.13 -6.40 -2.39
CA ARG A 191 -13.26 -5.72 -1.77
C ARG A 191 -12.81 -4.53 -0.92
N SER A 192 -11.85 -4.73 -0.03
CA SER A 192 -11.31 -3.64 0.81
C SER A 192 -10.75 -2.51 -0.04
N LEU A 193 -10.07 -2.85 -1.14
CA LEU A 193 -9.53 -1.86 -2.06
C LEU A 193 -10.63 -1.07 -2.79
N VAL A 194 -11.67 -1.76 -3.25
CA VAL A 194 -12.82 -1.13 -3.90
C VAL A 194 -13.56 -0.18 -2.95
N GLU A 195 -13.67 -0.52 -1.66
CA GLU A 195 -14.24 0.36 -0.65
C GLU A 195 -13.42 1.66 -0.53
N LEU A 196 -12.08 1.57 -0.50
CA LEU A 196 -11.19 2.74 -0.51
C LEU A 196 -11.35 3.63 -1.75
N PHE A 197 -11.55 3.04 -2.93
CA PHE A 197 -11.81 3.81 -4.16
C PHE A 197 -13.15 4.56 -4.09
N ARG A 198 -14.19 3.91 -3.53
CA ARG A 198 -15.51 4.53 -3.37
C ARG A 198 -15.52 5.68 -2.37
N GLU A 199 -14.79 5.56 -1.27
CA GLU A 199 -14.60 6.66 -0.31
C GLU A 199 -14.03 7.92 -0.97
N ARG A 200 -13.32 7.74 -2.10
CA ARG A 200 -12.74 8.82 -2.92
C ARG A 200 -13.59 9.18 -4.14
N ASN A 201 -14.84 8.71 -4.20
CA ASN A 201 -15.76 8.90 -5.32
C ASN A 201 -15.20 8.43 -6.68
N GLN A 202 -14.27 7.47 -6.69
CA GLN A 202 -13.68 6.94 -7.92
C GLN A 202 -14.58 5.89 -8.55
N LYS A 203 -14.81 6.01 -9.86
CA LYS A 203 -15.59 5.08 -10.67
C LYS A 203 -14.81 3.82 -10.99
N ILE A 204 -15.42 2.67 -10.70
CA ILE A 204 -14.76 1.37 -10.83
C ILE A 204 -15.18 0.72 -12.16
N VAL A 205 -14.18 0.41 -12.97
CA VAL A 205 -14.32 -0.40 -14.18
C VAL A 205 -13.84 -1.81 -13.89
N PHE A 206 -14.63 -2.81 -14.28
CA PHE A 206 -14.25 -4.21 -14.16
C PHE A 206 -14.31 -4.91 -15.51
N THR A 207 -13.29 -5.71 -15.78
CA THR A 207 -13.22 -6.65 -16.92
C THR A 207 -12.64 -7.96 -16.44
N ASN A 208 -12.84 -9.04 -17.20
CA ASN A 208 -12.21 -10.32 -16.90
C ASN A 208 -11.75 -11.09 -18.15
N GLY A 209 -10.79 -11.98 -17.94
CA GLY A 209 -10.31 -12.91 -18.96
C GLY A 209 -9.19 -13.81 -18.46
N CYS A 210 -8.82 -14.81 -19.25
CA CYS A 210 -7.69 -15.68 -18.90
C CYS A 210 -6.34 -14.97 -19.04
N PHE A 211 -6.22 -14.08 -20.06
CA PHE A 211 -5.00 -13.34 -20.41
C PHE A 211 -3.74 -14.22 -20.43
N ASP A 212 -3.83 -15.37 -21.08
CA ASP A 212 -2.75 -16.35 -21.09
C ASP A 212 -1.53 -15.87 -21.89
N ILE A 213 -1.77 -15.39 -23.11
CA ILE A 213 -0.76 -14.69 -23.90
C ILE A 213 -1.34 -13.32 -24.28
N LEU A 214 -0.66 -12.27 -23.83
CA LEU A 214 -1.01 -10.90 -24.14
C LEU A 214 -0.49 -10.49 -25.52
N HIS A 215 -1.19 -9.57 -26.15
CA HIS A 215 -0.84 -8.98 -27.45
C HIS A 215 -1.44 -7.57 -27.52
N ALA A 216 -1.09 -6.79 -28.54
CA ALA A 216 -1.52 -5.39 -28.69
C ALA A 216 -3.05 -5.22 -28.58
N GLY A 217 -3.85 -6.11 -29.17
CA GLY A 217 -5.31 -6.10 -29.00
C GLY A 217 -5.83 -6.19 -27.56
N HIS A 218 -5.11 -6.86 -26.64
CA HIS A 218 -5.47 -6.82 -25.22
C HIS A 218 -5.12 -5.47 -24.60
N VAL A 219 -4.01 -4.85 -25.01
CA VAL A 219 -3.59 -3.55 -24.48
C VAL A 219 -4.60 -2.47 -24.87
N GLU A 220 -4.95 -2.37 -26.15
CA GLU A 220 -5.94 -1.39 -26.63
C GLU A 220 -7.31 -1.61 -25.99
N TYR A 221 -7.73 -2.88 -25.83
CA TYR A 221 -8.96 -3.23 -25.11
C TYR A 221 -8.95 -2.73 -23.66
N LEU A 222 -7.86 -2.97 -22.92
CA LEU A 222 -7.74 -2.56 -21.52
C LEU A 222 -7.64 -1.04 -21.38
N GLU A 223 -6.96 -0.35 -22.30
CA GLU A 223 -6.92 1.11 -22.34
C GLU A 223 -8.30 1.72 -22.61
N ALA A 224 -9.04 1.15 -23.57
CA ALA A 224 -10.41 1.58 -23.86
C ALA A 224 -11.36 1.27 -22.69
N ALA A 225 -11.17 0.16 -21.97
CA ALA A 225 -11.91 -0.13 -20.75
C ALA A 225 -11.61 0.89 -19.65
N LYS A 226 -10.33 1.15 -19.37
CA LYS A 226 -9.88 2.14 -18.38
C LYS A 226 -10.49 3.52 -18.65
N SER A 227 -10.64 3.94 -19.91
CA SER A 227 -11.24 5.24 -20.26
C SER A 227 -12.69 5.44 -19.79
N LYS A 228 -13.39 4.38 -19.34
CA LYS A 228 -14.77 4.47 -18.86
C LYS A 228 -14.90 4.90 -17.40
N GLY A 229 -13.81 4.87 -16.64
CA GLY A 229 -13.83 5.26 -15.23
C GLY A 229 -12.44 5.54 -14.67
N ASP A 230 -12.33 5.58 -13.36
CA ASP A 230 -11.11 6.03 -12.68
C ASP A 230 -10.19 4.87 -12.32
N LYS A 231 -10.72 3.67 -12.08
CA LYS A 231 -9.96 2.49 -11.62
C LYS A 231 -10.37 1.25 -12.40
N LEU A 232 -9.44 0.67 -13.16
CA LEU A 232 -9.62 -0.58 -13.90
C LEU A 232 -9.13 -1.78 -13.08
N ILE A 233 -10.07 -2.65 -12.74
CA ILE A 233 -9.82 -3.93 -12.07
C ILE A 233 -9.99 -5.05 -13.09
N VAL A 234 -8.95 -5.87 -13.26
CA VAL A 234 -8.93 -7.01 -14.18
C VAL A 234 -9.02 -8.31 -13.39
N GLY A 235 -10.15 -8.99 -13.52
CA GLY A 235 -10.34 -10.35 -13.02
C GLY A 235 -9.62 -11.37 -13.90
N ILE A 236 -8.78 -12.22 -13.30
CA ILE A 236 -8.10 -13.32 -14.01
C ILE A 236 -8.36 -14.69 -13.38
N ASN A 237 -8.57 -15.68 -14.24
CA ASN A 237 -8.76 -17.07 -13.84
C ASN A 237 -7.48 -17.66 -13.23
N SER A 238 -7.61 -18.54 -12.24
CA SER A 238 -6.53 -19.41 -11.75
C SER A 238 -6.02 -20.37 -12.83
N ASP A 239 -4.89 -21.04 -12.55
CA ASP A 239 -4.36 -22.03 -13.50
C ASP A 239 -5.29 -23.25 -13.66
N ARG A 240 -5.91 -23.69 -12.57
CA ARG A 240 -6.92 -24.76 -12.59
C ARG A 240 -8.12 -24.37 -13.45
N SER A 241 -8.66 -23.17 -13.23
CA SER A 241 -9.83 -22.64 -13.93
C SER A 241 -9.57 -22.52 -15.43
N VAL A 242 -8.40 -22.01 -15.83
CA VAL A 242 -8.03 -21.94 -17.26
C VAL A 242 -7.89 -23.35 -17.87
N SER A 243 -7.32 -24.30 -17.13
CA SER A 243 -7.16 -25.68 -17.60
C SER A 243 -8.49 -26.38 -17.83
N GLN A 244 -9.46 -26.17 -16.95
CA GLN A 244 -10.82 -26.70 -17.11
C GLN A 244 -11.55 -26.06 -18.30
N LEU A 245 -11.36 -24.75 -18.52
CA LEU A 245 -12.01 -24.01 -19.61
C LEU A 245 -11.40 -24.26 -20.99
N LYS A 246 -10.08 -24.48 -21.08
CA LYS A 246 -9.33 -24.51 -22.35
C LYS A 246 -8.55 -25.80 -22.61
N GLY A 247 -8.64 -26.77 -21.70
CA GLY A 247 -7.94 -28.05 -21.77
C GLY A 247 -6.61 -28.08 -21.00
N SER A 248 -6.09 -29.30 -20.81
CA SER A 248 -4.94 -29.59 -19.94
C SER A 248 -3.63 -28.90 -20.33
N LYS A 249 -3.48 -28.50 -21.60
CA LYS A 249 -2.29 -27.78 -22.10
C LYS A 249 -2.31 -26.27 -21.80
N ARG A 250 -3.35 -25.77 -21.12
CA ARG A 250 -3.51 -24.35 -20.77
C ARG A 250 -3.71 -24.22 -19.25
N PRO A 251 -3.27 -23.11 -18.63
CA PRO A 251 -2.58 -21.98 -19.24
C PRO A 251 -1.11 -22.31 -19.58
N ILE A 252 -0.55 -21.61 -20.56
CA ILE A 252 0.90 -21.65 -20.82
C ILE A 252 1.65 -20.87 -19.74
N ASN A 253 1.13 -19.70 -19.38
CA ASN A 253 1.70 -18.86 -18.34
C ASN A 253 0.96 -19.07 -17.01
N LYS A 254 1.70 -19.38 -15.94
CA LYS A 254 1.14 -19.49 -14.59
C LYS A 254 0.49 -18.17 -14.15
N LEU A 255 -0.48 -18.27 -13.25
CA LEU A 255 -1.26 -17.15 -12.70
C LEU A 255 -0.37 -15.98 -12.26
N ILE A 256 0.71 -16.29 -11.54
CA ILE A 256 1.67 -15.31 -11.05
C ILE A 256 2.33 -14.52 -12.18
N HIS A 257 2.66 -15.16 -13.31
CA HIS A 257 3.29 -14.51 -14.45
C HIS A 257 2.27 -13.65 -15.22
N ARG A 258 1.08 -14.20 -15.48
CA ARG A 258 -0.01 -13.47 -16.15
C ARG A 258 -0.38 -12.20 -15.39
N ALA A 259 -0.55 -12.33 -14.07
CA ALA A 259 -0.84 -11.22 -13.18
C ALA A 259 0.28 -10.17 -13.17
N LYS A 260 1.56 -10.60 -13.13
CA LYS A 260 2.69 -9.68 -13.16
C LYS A 260 2.73 -8.86 -14.45
N VAL A 261 2.52 -9.49 -15.60
CA VAL A 261 2.51 -8.78 -16.89
C VAL A 261 1.32 -7.82 -16.96
N LEU A 262 0.11 -8.27 -16.60
CA LEU A 262 -1.08 -7.41 -16.59
C LEU A 262 -0.94 -6.22 -15.64
N GLY A 263 -0.51 -6.46 -14.40
CA GLY A 263 -0.34 -5.41 -13.40
C GLY A 263 0.83 -4.46 -13.69
N SER A 264 1.65 -4.75 -14.70
CA SER A 264 2.67 -3.82 -15.20
C SER A 264 2.15 -2.91 -16.33
N LEU A 265 0.94 -3.17 -16.85
CA LEU A 265 0.32 -2.29 -17.83
C LEU A 265 -0.22 -1.04 -17.13
N ARG A 266 0.18 0.14 -17.62
CA ARG A 266 -0.20 1.44 -17.05
C ARG A 266 -1.71 1.64 -16.89
N CYS A 267 -2.54 1.05 -17.76
CA CYS A 267 -3.99 1.17 -17.71
C CYS A 267 -4.66 0.26 -16.69
N VAL A 268 -3.95 -0.73 -16.13
CA VAL A 268 -4.47 -1.68 -15.15
C VAL A 268 -4.07 -1.23 -13.76
N ASP A 269 -5.05 -0.76 -12.98
CA ASP A 269 -4.79 -0.44 -11.57
C ASP A 269 -4.64 -1.73 -10.76
N GLU A 270 -5.45 -2.75 -11.08
CA GLU A 270 -5.54 -3.94 -10.26
C GLU A 270 -5.77 -5.24 -11.01
N VAL A 271 -5.16 -6.30 -10.47
CA VAL A 271 -5.41 -7.68 -10.89
C VAL A 271 -6.02 -8.44 -9.72
N VAL A 272 -7.13 -9.11 -9.96
CA VAL A 272 -7.84 -9.92 -8.97
C VAL A 272 -7.96 -11.34 -9.50
N MET A 273 -7.54 -12.33 -8.72
CA MET A 273 -7.71 -13.72 -9.13
C MET A 273 -9.11 -14.23 -8.77
N PHE A 274 -9.63 -15.17 -9.55
CA PHE A 274 -10.78 -16.01 -9.19
C PHE A 274 -10.60 -17.44 -9.73
N ASP A 275 -11.23 -18.42 -9.08
CA ASP A 275 -11.14 -19.86 -9.44
C ASP A 275 -12.40 -20.36 -10.15
N GLU A 276 -13.52 -19.65 -9.95
CA GLU A 276 -14.82 -19.98 -10.49
C GLU A 276 -14.85 -19.93 -12.04
N GLU A 277 -15.78 -20.67 -12.65
CA GLU A 277 -15.97 -20.71 -14.10
C GLU A 277 -16.32 -19.33 -14.68
N THR A 278 -17.09 -18.55 -13.92
CA THR A 278 -17.51 -17.20 -14.32
C THR A 278 -17.16 -16.17 -13.24
N PRO A 279 -16.95 -14.90 -13.61
CA PRO A 279 -16.57 -13.85 -12.67
C PRO A 279 -17.73 -13.35 -11.79
N ILE A 280 -18.90 -14.01 -11.81
CA ILE A 280 -20.14 -13.47 -11.23
C ILE A 280 -20.02 -13.14 -9.74
N LYS A 281 -19.23 -13.92 -9.00
CA LYS A 281 -18.96 -13.69 -7.58
C LYS A 281 -18.14 -12.42 -7.35
N LEU A 282 -17.12 -12.19 -8.18
CA LEU A 282 -16.36 -10.94 -8.17
C LEU A 282 -17.30 -9.77 -8.50
N ILE A 283 -18.11 -9.87 -9.55
CA ILE A 283 -19.03 -8.80 -9.96
C ILE A 283 -20.02 -8.44 -8.85
N LYS A 284 -20.62 -9.45 -8.19
CA LYS A 284 -21.56 -9.23 -7.07
C LYS A 284 -20.89 -8.59 -5.84
N SER A 285 -19.64 -8.95 -5.55
CA SER A 285 -18.90 -8.43 -4.41
C SER A 285 -18.35 -7.03 -4.67
N LEU A 286 -17.71 -6.84 -5.83
CA LEU A 286 -17.05 -5.61 -6.20
C LEU A 286 -18.03 -4.54 -6.71
N LYS A 287 -19.21 -4.91 -7.20
CA LYS A 287 -20.25 -4.00 -7.74
C LYS A 287 -19.69 -2.85 -8.60
N PRO A 288 -19.01 -3.15 -9.73
CA PRO A 288 -18.40 -2.12 -10.56
C PRO A 288 -19.43 -1.16 -11.14
N ASP A 289 -19.06 0.12 -11.31
CA ASP A 289 -19.87 1.10 -12.03
C ASP A 289 -19.96 0.72 -13.52
N PHE A 290 -18.87 0.17 -14.08
CA PHE A 290 -18.78 -0.24 -15.47
C PHE A 290 -18.29 -1.69 -15.58
N LEU A 291 -19.10 -2.58 -16.15
CA LEU A 291 -18.69 -3.92 -16.55
C LEU A 291 -18.35 -3.90 -18.04
N VAL A 292 -17.08 -4.12 -18.37
CA VAL A 292 -16.59 -4.04 -19.75
C VAL A 292 -16.24 -5.41 -20.27
N LYS A 293 -16.66 -5.71 -21.51
CA LYS A 293 -16.28 -6.93 -22.23
C LYS A 293 -15.78 -6.63 -23.64
N GLY A 294 -14.66 -7.24 -24.01
CA GLY A 294 -14.15 -7.17 -25.38
C GLY A 294 -14.88 -8.15 -26.29
N GLY A 295 -15.25 -7.70 -27.49
CA GLY A 295 -15.85 -8.51 -28.54
C GLY A 295 -17.24 -8.03 -28.96
N ASP A 296 -17.82 -8.76 -29.91
CA ASP A 296 -19.10 -8.43 -30.54
C ASP A 296 -20.30 -9.09 -29.83
N TYR A 297 -20.21 -9.24 -28.50
CA TYR A 297 -21.27 -9.83 -27.70
C TYR A 297 -22.50 -8.91 -27.65
N LYS A 298 -23.71 -9.49 -27.60
CA LYS A 298 -24.87 -8.72 -27.13
C LYS A 298 -24.69 -8.45 -25.65
N VAL A 299 -24.90 -7.20 -25.24
CA VAL A 299 -24.65 -6.75 -23.86
C VAL A 299 -25.44 -7.58 -22.83
N GLN A 300 -26.65 -8.01 -23.20
CA GLN A 300 -27.56 -8.83 -22.38
C GLN A 300 -27.02 -10.24 -22.08
N ASP A 301 -26.16 -10.79 -22.95
CA ASP A 301 -25.60 -12.14 -22.80
C ASP A 301 -24.34 -12.16 -21.92
N ILE A 302 -23.86 -10.99 -21.48
CA ILE A 302 -22.64 -10.88 -20.68
C ILE A 302 -22.93 -11.30 -19.24
N VAL A 303 -22.13 -12.25 -18.73
CA VAL A 303 -22.21 -12.67 -17.33
C VAL A 303 -22.06 -11.47 -16.39
N GLY A 304 -23.11 -11.21 -15.61
CA GLY A 304 -23.19 -10.07 -14.70
C GLY A 304 -24.09 -8.94 -15.19
N TYR A 305 -24.65 -9.02 -16.40
CA TYR A 305 -25.54 -7.99 -16.95
C TYR A 305 -26.69 -7.61 -16.01
N ASP A 306 -27.48 -8.60 -15.58
CA ASP A 306 -28.62 -8.37 -14.68
C ASP A 306 -28.17 -7.80 -13.33
N VAL A 307 -27.04 -8.30 -12.82
CA VAL A 307 -26.50 -7.89 -11.54
C VAL A 307 -26.10 -6.41 -11.58
N VAL A 308 -25.34 -6.01 -12.60
CA VAL A 308 -24.82 -4.64 -12.76
C VAL A 308 -25.95 -3.66 -13.02
N SER A 309 -26.86 -4.01 -13.94
CA SER A 309 -28.00 -3.16 -14.31
C SER A 309 -28.93 -2.92 -13.11
N LYS A 310 -29.13 -3.93 -12.24
CA LYS A 310 -30.03 -3.83 -11.08
C LYS A 310 -29.63 -2.76 -10.06
N TYR A 311 -28.35 -2.45 -9.92
CA TYR A 311 -27.88 -1.37 -9.03
C TYR A 311 -27.48 -0.09 -9.77
N GLY A 312 -27.84 0.03 -11.05
CA GLY A 312 -27.59 1.24 -11.85
C GLY A 312 -26.19 1.34 -12.45
N GLY A 313 -25.41 0.26 -12.46
CA GLY A 313 -24.16 0.20 -13.22
C GLY A 313 -24.42 0.02 -14.72
N SER A 314 -23.38 0.23 -15.53
CA SER A 314 -23.44 0.10 -16.99
C SER A 314 -22.63 -1.08 -17.48
N VAL A 315 -23.13 -1.77 -18.50
CA VAL A 315 -22.43 -2.88 -19.16
C VAL A 315 -22.08 -2.45 -20.57
N ILE A 316 -20.80 -2.54 -20.93
CA ILE A 316 -20.25 -1.95 -22.15
C ILE A 316 -19.48 -3.03 -22.92
N THR A 317 -19.69 -3.07 -24.23
CA THR A 317 -18.87 -3.86 -25.14
C THR A 317 -17.87 -2.98 -25.88
N ILE A 318 -16.65 -3.49 -26.04
CA ILE A 318 -15.59 -2.83 -26.79
C ILE A 318 -15.23 -3.73 -27.97
N PRO A 319 -15.33 -3.25 -29.23
CA PRO A 319 -14.94 -4.01 -30.40
C PRO A 319 -13.47 -4.46 -30.31
N LEU A 320 -13.20 -5.71 -30.68
CA LEU A 320 -11.83 -6.21 -30.74
C LEU A 320 -11.17 -5.78 -32.05
N ILE A 321 -9.86 -5.52 -32.01
CA ILE A 321 -9.08 -5.29 -33.22
C ILE A 321 -9.09 -6.56 -34.07
N LYS A 322 -9.52 -6.43 -35.33
CA LYS A 322 -9.51 -7.53 -36.28
C LYS A 322 -8.07 -7.99 -36.56
N GLY A 323 -7.83 -9.30 -36.52
CA GLY A 323 -6.56 -9.92 -36.93
C GLY A 323 -5.64 -10.38 -35.80
N LEU A 324 -5.81 -9.87 -34.57
CA LEU A 324 -4.97 -10.21 -33.41
C LEU A 324 -5.75 -11.10 -32.44
N SER A 325 -5.43 -12.39 -32.39
CA SER A 325 -5.95 -13.30 -31.37
C SER A 325 -4.87 -14.26 -30.92
N THR A 326 -4.87 -14.64 -29.63
CA THR A 326 -3.91 -15.59 -29.06
C THR A 326 -3.79 -16.89 -29.85
N THR A 327 -4.91 -17.42 -30.37
CA THR A 327 -4.92 -18.66 -31.16
C THR A 327 -4.24 -18.49 -32.52
N LYS A 328 -4.43 -17.35 -33.18
CA LYS A 328 -3.75 -17.06 -34.46
C LYS A 328 -2.25 -16.86 -34.30
N ILE A 329 -1.81 -16.22 -33.20
CA ILE A 329 -0.39 -16.02 -32.92
C ILE A 329 0.32 -17.35 -32.69
N LEU A 330 -0.32 -18.29 -31.98
CA LEU A 330 0.26 -19.62 -31.72
C LEU A 330 0.37 -20.47 -32.99
N ASN A 331 -0.54 -20.30 -33.95
CA ASN A 331 -0.55 -21.06 -35.21
C ASN A 331 0.29 -20.43 -36.33
N GLN A 332 0.98 -19.31 -36.09
CA GLN A 332 1.88 -18.68 -37.07
C GLN A 332 3.34 -19.18 -36.95
N GLY A 333 3.63 -20.02 -35.95
CA GLY A 333 4.96 -20.54 -35.66
C GLY A 333 5.26 -21.95 -36.15
N ASP A 334 4.34 -22.56 -36.94
CA ASP A 334 4.53 -23.84 -37.62
C ASP A 334 4.74 -23.63 -39.12
#